data_AF-A0A9P0CZX2-F1
#
_entry.id   AF-A0A9P0CZX2-F1
#
_cell.length_a   1.000
_cell.length_b   1.000
_cell.length_c   1.000
_cell.angle_alpha   90.00
_cell.angle_beta   90.00
_cell.angle_gamma   90.00
#
_symmetry.space_group_name_H-M   'P 1'
#
loop_
_entity.id
_entity.type
_entity.pdbx_description
1 polymer ?
#
loop_
_entity_poly.entity_id
_entity_poly.type
_entity_poly.pdbx_seq_one_letter_code
_entity_poly.pdbx_strand_id
1 'polypeptide(L)'
;MCWSEVNGKKGSCEIGSCIYYYLKECVPKYVRHVTLFSDTCGGQNRNQYVTAMLFWAVQKIEHIDVIEQKFLESGHSYMECDSVHSAIEAASKHSSIYFVNDWKKIFQQ
;
A
#
# COMPACT_ATOMS: atom_id res chain seq x y z
N MET A 1 -5.26 4.60 4.98
CA MET A 1 -4.55 4.24 6.24
C MET A 1 -3.37 5.19 6.38
N CYS A 2 -3.12 5.78 7.55
CA CYS A 2 -2.03 6.74 7.77
C CYS A 2 -1.57 6.63 9.23
N TRP A 3 -0.27 6.45 9.45
CA TRP A 3 0.33 6.30 10.78
C TRP A 3 1.58 7.18 10.92
N SER A 4 1.97 7.46 12.16
CA SER A 4 3.21 8.17 12.49
C SER A 4 4.31 7.18 12.87
N GLU A 5 5.57 7.63 12.89
CA GLU A 5 6.71 6.81 13.32
C GLU A 5 6.59 6.30 14.77
N VAL A 6 5.79 6.97 15.61
CA VAL A 6 5.46 6.54 16.97
C VAL A 6 4.61 5.26 16.95
N ASN A 7 3.80 5.06 15.91
CA ASN A 7 2.90 3.92 15.79
C ASN A 7 3.53 2.72 15.07
N GLY A 8 4.50 2.95 14.20
CA GLY A 8 5.12 1.89 13.42
C GLY A 8 6.15 2.42 12.44
N LYS A 9 7.08 1.54 12.02
CA LYS A 9 8.09 1.88 11.02
C LYS A 9 7.50 1.86 9.61
N LYS A 10 8.36 1.97 8.60
CA LYS A 10 8.00 1.90 7.16
C LYS A 10 8.48 0.59 6.51
N GLY A 11 8.67 -0.47 7.30
CA GLY A 11 9.26 -1.73 6.87
C GLY A 11 8.24 -2.69 6.23
N SER A 12 8.75 -3.80 5.70
CA SER A 12 7.94 -4.84 5.04
C SER A 12 6.81 -5.40 5.89
N CYS A 13 7.00 -5.50 7.21
CA CYS A 13 5.97 -6.01 8.12
C CYS A 13 4.82 -5.02 8.29
N GLU A 14 5.12 -3.72 8.48
CA GLU A 14 4.08 -2.69 8.56
C GLU A 14 3.32 -2.57 7.23
N ILE A 15 4.04 -2.56 6.10
CA ILE A 15 3.42 -2.57 4.76
C ILE A 15 2.55 -3.81 4.57
N GLY A 16 3.05 -4.99 4.93
CA GLY A 16 2.30 -6.24 4.83
C GLY A 16 1.01 -6.23 5.67
N SER A 17 1.06 -5.68 6.89
CA SER A 17 -0.12 -5.54 7.75
C SER A 17 -1.17 -4.59 7.15
N CYS A 18 -0.72 -3.51 6.49
CA CYS A 18 -1.62 -2.57 5.80
C CYS A 18 -2.33 -3.23 4.62
N ILE A 19 -1.59 -4.00 3.80
CA ILE A 19 -2.14 -4.73 2.67
C ILE A 19 -3.14 -5.78 3.15
N TYR A 20 -2.78 -6.57 4.17
CA TYR A 20 -3.68 -7.58 4.74
C TYR A 20 -4.99 -6.97 5.24
N TYR A 21 -4.92 -5.87 6.00
CA TYR A 21 -6.09 -5.16 6.46
C TYR A 21 -6.97 -4.68 5.28
N TYR A 22 -6.35 -4.11 4.24
CA TYR A 22 -7.10 -3.67 3.06
C TYR A 22 -7.81 -4.82 2.35
N LEU A 23 -7.10 -5.94 2.14
CA LEU A 23 -7.67 -7.15 1.54
C LEU A 23 -8.84 -7.71 2.36
N LYS A 24 -8.77 -7.62 3.69
CA LYS A 24 -9.79 -8.19 4.58
C LYS A 24 -11.00 -7.28 4.77
N GLU A 25 -10.78 -5.97 4.92
CA GLU A 25 -11.82 -5.02 5.36
C GLU A 25 -12.35 -4.13 4.24
N CYS A 26 -11.58 -3.91 3.17
CA CYS A 26 -11.93 -2.96 2.11
C CYS A 26 -12.32 -3.64 0.79
N VAL A 27 -11.84 -4.85 0.53
CA VAL A 27 -12.20 -5.59 -0.69
C VAL A 27 -13.62 -6.13 -0.56
N PRO A 28 -14.51 -5.87 -1.55
CA PRO A 28 -15.87 -6.38 -1.52
C PRO A 28 -15.92 -7.91 -1.59
N LYS A 29 -16.85 -8.52 -0.85
CA LYS A 29 -16.99 -9.99 -0.73
C LYS A 29 -17.26 -10.74 -2.05
N TYR A 30 -17.65 -10.05 -3.12
CA TYR A 30 -17.85 -10.66 -4.44
C TYR A 30 -16.57 -10.74 -5.27
N VAL A 31 -15.50 -10.04 -4.86
CA VAL A 31 -14.22 -10.05 -5.56
C VAL A 31 -13.46 -11.31 -5.21
N ARG A 32 -13.20 -12.16 -6.20
CA ARG A 32 -12.47 -13.42 -6.00
C ARG A 32 -10.99 -13.33 -6.35
N HIS A 33 -10.65 -12.40 -7.24
CA HIS A 33 -9.32 -12.26 -7.81
C HIS A 33 -8.82 -10.83 -7.56
N VAL A 34 -7.62 -10.69 -7.01
CA VAL A 34 -6.99 -9.40 -6.72
C VAL A 34 -5.64 -9.35 -7.43
N THR A 35 -5.41 -8.30 -8.22
CA THR A 35 -4.11 -8.02 -8.82
C THR A 35 -3.46 -6.85 -8.08
N LEU A 36 -2.26 -7.08 -7.55
CA LEU A 36 -1.43 -6.09 -6.89
C LEU A 36 -0.30 -5.67 -7.83
N PHE A 37 -0.15 -4.36 -8.04
CA PHE A 37 1.00 -3.79 -8.74
C PHE A 37 1.98 -3.25 -7.71
N SER A 38 3.21 -3.76 -7.71
CA SER A 38 4.25 -3.42 -6.75
C SER A 38 5.47 -2.84 -7.45
N ASP A 39 6.09 -1.83 -6.83
CA ASP A 39 7.47 -1.49 -7.16
C ASP A 39 8.41 -2.65 -6.80
N THR A 40 9.65 -2.57 -7.26
CA THR A 40 10.67 -3.59 -6.97
C THR A 40 11.42 -3.31 -5.66
N CYS A 41 10.90 -2.45 -4.77
CA CYS A 41 11.55 -2.07 -3.53
C CYS A 41 11.66 -3.26 -2.57
N GLY A 42 12.88 -3.77 -2.39
CA GLY A 42 13.13 -4.95 -1.55
C GLY A 42 12.75 -4.74 -0.08
N GLY A 43 13.01 -3.56 0.47
CA GLY A 43 12.70 -3.25 1.87
C GLY A 43 11.21 -3.20 2.21
N GLN A 44 10.35 -3.10 1.19
CA GLN A 44 8.92 -2.88 1.38
C GLN A 44 8.08 -3.95 0.68
N ASN A 45 8.14 -4.03 -0.64
CA ASN A 45 7.18 -4.80 -1.44
C ASN A 45 7.76 -6.09 -2.03
N ARG A 46 9.04 -6.09 -2.42
CA ARG A 46 9.72 -7.24 -3.03
C ARG A 46 10.56 -8.03 -2.01
N ASN A 47 9.89 -8.66 -1.05
CA ASN A 47 10.53 -9.51 -0.04
C ASN A 47 9.64 -10.69 0.39
N GLN A 48 10.27 -11.67 1.04
CA GLN A 48 9.61 -12.88 1.52
C GLN A 48 8.47 -12.61 2.53
N TYR A 49 8.54 -11.54 3.30
CA TYR A 49 7.52 -11.25 4.33
C TYR A 49 6.20 -10.84 3.69
N VAL A 50 6.25 -9.98 2.66
CA VAL A 50 5.04 -9.62 1.89
C VAL A 50 4.48 -10.84 1.17
N THR A 51 5.32 -11.63 0.50
CA THR A 51 4.86 -12.85 -0.17
C THR A 51 4.21 -13.85 0.81
N ALA A 52 4.82 -14.07 1.98
CA ALA A 52 4.25 -14.95 3.01
C ALA A 52 2.91 -14.40 3.54
N MET A 53 2.79 -13.08 3.72
CA MET A 53 1.54 -12.44 4.11
C MET A 53 0.45 -12.64 3.04
N LEU A 54 0.76 -12.47 1.75
CA LEU A 54 -0.21 -12.68 0.68
C LEU A 54 -0.68 -14.14 0.62
N PHE A 55 0.23 -15.10 0.82
CA PHE A 55 -0.13 -16.51 0.89
C PHE A 55 -1.05 -16.80 2.09
N TRP A 56 -0.77 -16.20 3.24
CA TRP A 56 -1.65 -16.27 4.40
C TRP A 56 -3.02 -15.62 4.15
N ALA A 57 -3.05 -14.51 3.42
CA ALA A 57 -4.28 -13.80 3.09
C ALA A 57 -5.24 -14.67 2.26
N VAL A 58 -4.74 -15.35 1.22
CA VAL A 58 -5.54 -16.29 0.41
C VAL A 58 -6.13 -17.41 1.27
N GLN A 59 -5.40 -17.92 2.27
CA GLN A 59 -5.91 -18.98 3.13
C GLN A 59 -6.93 -18.51 4.17
N LYS A 60 -6.91 -17.23 4.56
CA LYS A 60 -7.74 -16.70 5.65
C LYS A 60 -8.92 -15.86 5.20
N ILE A 61 -8.89 -15.32 3.98
CA ILE A 61 -9.95 -14.48 3.44
C ILE A 61 -10.81 -15.33 2.52
N GLU A 62 -11.97 -15.77 3.03
CA GLU A 62 -12.83 -16.78 2.38
C GLU A 62 -13.25 -16.47 0.94
N HIS A 63 -13.35 -15.20 0.58
CA HIS A 63 -13.84 -14.79 -0.74
C HIS A 63 -12.73 -14.61 -1.77
N ILE A 64 -11.46 -14.52 -1.36
CA ILE A 64 -10.33 -14.29 -2.27
C ILE A 64 -9.67 -15.63 -2.62
N ASP A 65 -9.81 -16.06 -3.86
CA ASP A 65 -9.18 -17.29 -4.35
C ASP A 65 -7.77 -17.05 -4.89
N VAL A 66 -7.56 -15.89 -5.54
CA VAL A 66 -6.33 -15.60 -6.28
C VAL A 66 -5.82 -14.21 -5.95
N ILE A 67 -4.56 -14.13 -5.54
CA ILE A 67 -3.81 -12.88 -5.48
C ILE A 67 -2.66 -12.97 -6.47
N GLU A 68 -2.65 -12.07 -7.44
CA GLU A 68 -1.58 -11.94 -8.43
C GLU A 68 -0.73 -10.72 -8.08
N GLN A 69 0.54 -10.93 -7.72
CA GLN A 69 1.49 -9.85 -7.46
C GLN A 69 2.35 -9.59 -8.71
N LYS A 70 2.16 -8.43 -9.34
CA LYS A 70 2.92 -7.97 -10.50
C LYS A 70 4.00 -6.98 -10.06
N PHE A 71 5.18 -7.12 -10.64
CA PHE A 71 6.28 -6.18 -10.48
C PHE A 71 6.52 -5.45 -11.80
N LEU A 72 6.92 -4.18 -11.72
CA LEU A 72 7.29 -3.41 -12.90
C LEU A 72 8.56 -3.96 -13.55
N GLU A 73 8.61 -3.88 -14.88
CA GLU A 73 9.83 -4.10 -15.64
C GLU A 73 10.77 -2.89 -15.51
N SER A 74 12.07 -3.18 -15.56
CA SER A 74 13.11 -2.14 -15.53
C SER A 74 12.95 -1.19 -16.73
N GLY A 75 12.88 0.12 -16.48
CA GLY A 75 12.70 1.15 -17.51
C GLY A 75 11.27 1.70 -17.60
N HIS A 76 10.30 1.06 -16.94
CA HIS A 76 8.91 1.53 -16.83
C HIS A 76 8.58 1.91 -15.38
N SER A 77 9.27 2.94 -14.87
CA SER A 77 9.20 3.32 -13.45
C SER A 77 8.01 4.20 -13.08
N TYR A 78 7.16 4.59 -14.03
CA TYR A 78 6.02 5.47 -13.75
C TYR A 78 4.78 4.62 -13.44
N MET A 79 4.42 4.56 -12.16
CA MET A 79 3.14 4.01 -11.72
C MET A 79 2.12 5.11 -11.51
N GLU A 80 0.83 4.76 -11.66
CA GLU A 80 -0.28 5.64 -11.26
C GLU A 80 -0.13 6.11 -9.80
N CYS A 81 0.46 5.29 -8.92
CA CYS A 81 0.73 5.66 -7.53
C CYS A 81 1.72 6.84 -7.39
N ASP A 82 2.63 7.04 -8.35
CA ASP A 82 3.58 8.16 -8.35
C ASP A 82 2.88 9.49 -8.68
N SER A 83 1.79 9.44 -9.44
CA SER A 83 0.96 10.62 -9.71
C SER A 83 0.29 11.13 -8.43
N VAL A 84 -0.15 10.22 -7.54
CA VAL A 84 -0.72 10.56 -6.23
C VAL A 84 0.34 11.19 -5.33
N HIS A 85 1.56 10.64 -5.31
CA HIS A 85 2.67 11.25 -4.57
C HIS A 85 2.97 12.67 -5.07
N SER A 86 2.97 12.87 -6.39
CA SER A 86 3.20 14.16 -7.03
C SER A 86 2.10 15.17 -6.66
N ALA A 87 0.84 14.75 -6.65
CA ALA A 87 -0.30 15.59 -6.25
C ALA A 87 -0.22 15.99 -4.76
N ILE A 88 0.09 15.03 -3.89
CA ILE A 88 0.31 15.29 -2.45
C ILE A 88 1.48 16.26 -2.24
N GLU A 89 2.59 16.09 -2.94
CA GLU A 89 3.74 16.98 -2.84
C GLU A 89 3.37 18.40 -3.31
N ALA A 90 2.64 18.53 -4.42
CA ALA A 90 2.17 19.83 -4.91
C ALA A 90 1.21 20.52 -3.91
N ALA A 91 0.27 19.78 -3.33
CA ALA A 91 -0.65 20.29 -2.32
C ALA A 91 0.06 20.69 -1.01
N SER A 92 1.11 19.95 -0.64
CA SER A 92 1.93 20.24 0.53
C SER A 92 2.67 21.57 0.43
N LYS A 93 3.11 21.97 -0.77
CA LYS A 93 3.81 23.25 -1.01
C LYS A 93 2.94 24.47 -0.76
N HIS A 94 1.62 24.33 -0.85
CA HIS A 94 0.65 25.41 -0.69
C HIS A 94 -0.06 25.38 0.67
N SER A 95 0.35 24.50 1.57
CA SER A 95 -0.29 24.27 2.87
C SER A 95 0.72 24.45 4.00
N SER A 96 0.32 25.12 5.10
CA SER A 96 1.15 25.19 6.31
C SER A 96 0.96 23.91 7.14
N ILE A 97 2.01 23.09 7.22
CA ILE A 97 1.96 21.77 7.88
C ILE A 97 2.80 21.82 9.15
N TYR A 98 2.15 21.67 10.31
CA TYR A 98 2.84 21.69 11.61
C TYR A 98 2.71 20.36 12.35
N PHE A 99 1.59 19.65 12.17
CA PHE A 99 1.33 18.38 12.84
C PHE A 99 0.98 17.27 11.85
N VAL A 100 1.13 16.01 12.27
CA VAL A 100 0.76 14.83 11.47
C VAL A 100 -0.70 14.85 11.01
N ASN A 101 -1.59 15.47 11.80
CA ASN A 101 -2.99 15.61 11.42
C ASN A 101 -3.21 16.57 10.25
N ASP A 102 -2.28 17.51 9.99
CA ASP A 102 -2.36 18.39 8.83
C ASP A 102 -2.01 17.63 7.54
N TRP A 103 -1.05 16.69 7.61
CA TRP A 103 -0.79 15.75 6.51
C TRP A 103 -2.01 14.91 6.16
N LYS A 104 -2.77 14.44 7.16
CA LYS A 104 -3.99 13.66 6.91
C LYS A 104 -5.05 14.44 6.13
N LYS A 105 -5.14 15.76 6.32
CA LYS A 105 -6.05 16.62 5.54
C LYS A 105 -5.64 16.70 4.08
N ILE A 106 -4.33 16.77 3.81
CA ILE A 106 -3.78 16.81 2.45
C ILE A 106 -4.02 15.48 1.73
N PHE A 107 -3.85 14.35 2.41
CA PHE A 107 -4.08 13.02 1.81
C PHE A 107 -5.55 12.74 1.46
N GLN A 108 -6.48 13.57 1.95
CA GLN A 108 -7.93 13.44 1.71
C GLN A 108 -8.46 14.42 0.65
N GLN A 109 -7.61 15.31 0.11
CA GLN A 109 -7.93 16.18 -1.03
C GLN A 109 -7.86 15.40 -2.34
#